data_AF-A0A8D8G5N5-F1
#
_entry.id   AF-A0A8D8G5N5-F1
#
_cell.length_a   1.000
_cell.length_b   1.000
_cell.length_c   1.000
_cell.angle_alpha   90.00
_cell.angle_beta   90.00
_cell.angle_gamma   90.00
#
_symmetry.space_group_name_H-M   'P 1'
#
loop_
_entity.id
_entity.type
_entity.pdbx_description
1 polymer ?
#
loop_
_entity_poly.entity_id
_entity_poly.type
_entity_poly.pdbx_seq_one_letter_code
_entity_poly.pdbx_strand_id
1 'polypeptide(L)'
;GKPTVSLFGTYSHAFARSRPPISICILNSRYDIIPRICRRLGYKLVSEHEHWNVCWTDSLVGVDFCRDMRRFQKINHFPGMFEICRKDLLARNLNRMLKMFPAEYHIFPKTWVFPAEFSW
;
A
#
# COMPACT_ATOMS: atom_id res chain seq x y z
N GLY A 1 -68.15 -9.90 -22.19
CA GLY A 1 -67.03 -10.32 -23.06
C GLY A 1 -65.75 -10.41 -22.24
N LYS A 2 -64.97 -11.48 -22.40
CA LYS A 2 -63.51 -11.41 -22.23
C LYS A 2 -62.92 -10.84 -23.54
N PRO A 3 -61.65 -10.41 -23.64
CA PRO A 3 -60.68 -9.94 -22.63
C PRO A 3 -60.01 -8.60 -23.06
N THR A 4 -59.19 -7.98 -22.21
CA THR A 4 -57.87 -7.47 -22.66
C THR A 4 -56.92 -7.39 -21.48
N VAL A 5 -55.99 -8.35 -21.41
CA VAL A 5 -54.79 -8.25 -20.57
C VAL A 5 -53.83 -7.34 -21.33
N SER A 6 -53.48 -6.19 -20.77
CA SER A 6 -52.41 -5.36 -21.32
C SER A 6 -51.07 -6.05 -21.03
N LEU A 7 -50.46 -6.63 -22.06
CA LEU A 7 -49.03 -6.90 -22.10
C LEU A 7 -48.29 -5.55 -22.16
N PHE A 8 -47.85 -5.02 -21.02
CA PHE A 8 -46.76 -4.05 -21.01
C PHE A 8 -45.77 -4.42 -19.91
N GLY A 9 -44.52 -4.52 -20.33
CA GLY A 9 -43.46 -5.29 -19.69
C GLY A 9 -43.19 -4.93 -18.24
N THR A 10 -42.85 -5.96 -17.48
CA THR A 10 -42.03 -5.80 -16.28
C THR A 10 -40.77 -5.04 -16.69
N TYR A 11 -40.63 -3.81 -16.18
CA TYR A 11 -39.35 -3.13 -16.20
C TYR A 11 -38.38 -3.98 -15.39
N SER A 12 -37.61 -4.81 -16.09
CA SER A 12 -36.41 -5.39 -15.54
C SER A 12 -35.56 -4.22 -15.09
N HIS A 13 -35.45 -4.02 -13.77
CA HIS A 13 -34.40 -3.20 -13.20
C HIS A 13 -33.11 -3.71 -13.83
N ALA A 14 -32.55 -2.92 -14.77
CA ALA A 14 -31.21 -3.15 -15.26
C ALA A 14 -30.34 -3.22 -14.01
N PHE A 15 -29.84 -4.41 -13.69
CA PHE A 15 -28.87 -4.58 -12.61
C PHE A 15 -27.75 -3.59 -12.92
N ALA A 16 -27.68 -2.49 -12.16
CA ALA A 16 -26.58 -1.58 -12.24
C ALA A 16 -25.32 -2.44 -12.09
N ARG A 17 -24.47 -2.49 -13.12
CA ARG A 17 -23.24 -3.29 -13.08
C ARG A 17 -22.41 -2.77 -11.91
N SER A 18 -22.47 -3.46 -10.77
CA SER A 18 -21.61 -3.18 -9.64
C SER A 18 -20.18 -3.29 -10.15
N ARG A 19 -19.34 -2.30 -9.83
CA ARG A 19 -17.91 -2.39 -10.15
C ARG A 19 -17.36 -3.71 -9.62
N PRO A 20 -16.51 -4.42 -10.39
CA PRO A 20 -15.94 -5.67 -9.92
C PRO A 20 -15.17 -5.43 -8.60
N PRO A 21 -15.18 -6.41 -7.68
CA PRO A 21 -14.48 -6.28 -6.41
C PRO A 21 -12.98 -6.08 -6.65
N ILE A 22 -12.37 -5.20 -5.85
CA ILE A 22 -10.92 -4.96 -5.86
C ILE A 22 -10.22 -6.25 -5.42
N SER A 23 -9.26 -6.74 -6.21
CA SER A 23 -8.45 -7.88 -5.82
C SER A 23 -7.25 -7.46 -4.96
N ILE A 24 -7.00 -8.20 -3.88
CA ILE A 24 -5.89 -7.96 -2.96
C ILE A 24 -5.07 -9.23 -2.73
N CYS A 25 -3.76 -9.10 -2.88
CA CYS A 25 -2.79 -10.10 -2.48
C CYS A 25 -2.18 -9.71 -1.13
N ILE A 26 -2.08 -10.65 -0.20
CA ILE A 26 -1.46 -10.44 1.12
C ILE A 26 -0.22 -11.35 1.18
N LEU A 27 0.96 -10.74 1.13
CA LEU A 27 2.25 -11.43 1.16
C LEU A 27 2.89 -11.27 2.53
N ASN A 28 3.42 -12.36 3.10
CA ASN A 28 4.27 -12.33 4.30
C ASN A 28 3.70 -11.51 5.49
N SER A 29 2.37 -11.42 5.62
CA SER A 29 1.74 -10.72 6.73
C SER A 29 1.48 -11.66 7.89
N ARG A 30 1.82 -11.22 9.11
CA ARG A 30 1.57 -11.99 10.34
C ARG A 30 0.25 -11.64 11.00
N TYR A 31 -0.47 -10.66 10.46
CA TYR A 31 -1.64 -10.07 11.12
C TYR A 31 -2.95 -10.52 10.45
N ASP A 32 -3.68 -11.40 11.12
CA ASP A 32 -5.01 -11.88 10.71
C ASP A 32 -6.06 -10.77 10.51
N ILE A 33 -5.82 -9.58 11.07
CA ILE A 33 -6.74 -8.46 10.92
C ILE A 33 -6.81 -7.96 9.48
N ILE A 34 -5.73 -8.06 8.70
CA ILE A 34 -5.68 -7.61 7.31
C ILE A 34 -6.68 -8.38 6.44
N PRO A 35 -6.64 -9.72 6.36
CA PRO A 35 -7.64 -10.47 5.59
C PRO A 35 -9.07 -10.30 6.12
N ARG A 36 -9.26 -10.14 7.45
CA ARG A 36 -10.59 -9.87 8.04
C ARG A 36 -11.18 -8.55 7.55
N ILE A 37 -10.40 -7.46 7.57
CA ILE A 37 -10.83 -6.14 7.09
C ILE A 37 -11.09 -6.19 5.58
N CYS A 38 -10.22 -6.84 4.80
CA CYS A 38 -10.38 -6.95 3.35
C CYS A 38 -11.71 -7.62 2.97
N ARG A 39 -12.06 -8.73 3.62
CA ARG A 39 -13.36 -9.40 3.42
C ARG A 39 -14.53 -8.49 3.78
N ARG A 40 -14.45 -7.77 4.91
CA ARG A 40 -15.48 -6.80 5.34
C ARG A 40 -15.67 -5.65 4.35
N LEU A 41 -14.60 -5.23 3.67
CA LEU A 41 -14.63 -4.19 2.63
C LEU A 41 -15.03 -4.73 1.24
N GLY A 42 -15.33 -6.03 1.11
CA GLY A 42 -15.71 -6.65 -0.16
C GLY A 42 -14.54 -6.88 -1.12
N TYR A 43 -13.30 -6.89 -0.62
CA TYR A 43 -12.13 -7.17 -1.44
C TYR A 43 -12.03 -8.67 -1.72
N LYS A 44 -11.62 -9.02 -2.93
CA LYS A 44 -11.35 -10.41 -3.32
C LYS A 44 -9.90 -10.74 -2.95
N LEU A 45 -9.70 -11.62 -1.97
CA LEU A 45 -8.36 -12.16 -1.69
C LEU A 45 -7.91 -13.05 -2.85
N VAL A 46 -6.69 -12.87 -3.30
CA VAL A 46 -6.07 -13.64 -4.39
C VAL A 46 -4.66 -14.08 -4.01
N SER A 47 -4.20 -15.16 -4.64
CA SER A 47 -2.82 -15.64 -4.49
C SER A 47 -1.81 -14.70 -5.19
N GLU A 48 -0.53 -14.89 -4.93
CA GLU A 48 0.55 -14.07 -5.51
C GLU A 48 0.72 -14.26 -7.02
N HIS A 49 0.26 -15.39 -7.55
CA HIS A 49 0.34 -15.72 -8.98
C HIS A 49 -0.86 -15.19 -9.78
N GLU A 50 -1.86 -14.62 -9.11
CA GLU A 50 -3.05 -14.05 -9.74
C GLU A 50 -2.93 -12.54 -9.97
N HIS A 51 -3.81 -11.98 -10.80
CA HIS A 51 -3.90 -10.54 -10.98
C HIS A 51 -4.50 -9.84 -9.75
N TRP A 52 -3.68 -9.03 -9.09
CA TRP A 52 -4.06 -8.21 -7.94
C TRP A 52 -4.08 -6.71 -8.29
N ASN A 53 -4.97 -5.96 -7.65
CA ASN A 53 -4.98 -4.49 -7.69
C ASN A 53 -4.16 -3.89 -6.53
N VAL A 54 -4.24 -4.53 -5.35
CA VAL A 54 -3.50 -4.13 -4.15
C VAL A 54 -2.62 -5.27 -3.67
N CYS A 55 -1.40 -4.98 -3.28
CA CYS A 55 -0.53 -5.89 -2.55
C CYS A 55 -0.30 -5.34 -1.13
N TRP A 56 -0.47 -6.17 -0.12
CA TRP A 56 -0.13 -5.84 1.26
C TRP A 56 0.97 -6.75 1.76
N THR A 57 2.01 -6.19 2.35
CA THR A 57 3.09 -6.95 2.97
C THR A 57 3.63 -6.27 4.22
N ASP A 58 4.06 -7.07 5.20
CA ASP A 58 4.75 -6.58 6.39
C ASP A 58 6.28 -6.50 6.16
N SER A 59 6.76 -7.14 5.10
CA SER A 59 8.18 -7.18 4.74
C SER A 59 8.61 -5.97 3.92
N LEU A 60 9.92 -5.69 3.95
CA LEU A 60 10.54 -4.71 3.07
C LEU A 60 10.34 -5.12 1.60
N VAL A 61 10.05 -4.13 0.77
CA VAL A 61 9.84 -4.30 -0.67
C VAL A 61 11.04 -3.72 -1.41
N GLY A 62 11.66 -4.53 -2.27
CA GLY A 62 12.76 -4.10 -3.13
C GLY A 62 12.29 -3.08 -4.18
N VAL A 63 13.19 -2.20 -4.61
CA VAL A 63 12.88 -1.20 -5.64
C VAL A 63 12.47 -1.87 -6.96
N ASP A 64 13.09 -3.00 -7.31
CA ASP A 64 12.75 -3.78 -8.51
C ASP A 64 11.29 -4.25 -8.49
N PHE A 65 10.80 -4.74 -7.35
CA PHE A 65 9.40 -5.12 -7.19
C PHE A 65 8.48 -3.95 -7.49
N CYS A 66 8.77 -2.77 -6.93
CA CYS A 66 7.97 -1.57 -7.18
C CYS A 66 8.03 -1.09 -8.63
N ARG A 67 9.20 -1.21 -9.27
CA ARG A 67 9.42 -0.84 -10.68
C ARG A 67 8.61 -1.71 -11.63
N ASP A 68 8.49 -2.99 -11.32
CA ASP A 68 7.85 -3.98 -12.19
C ASP A 68 6.31 -4.00 -12.03
N MET A 69 5.77 -3.21 -11.07
CA MET A 69 4.33 -3.04 -10.91
C MET A 69 3.67 -2.31 -12.08
N ARG A 70 2.44 -2.71 -12.39
CA ARG A 70 1.59 -2.02 -13.37
C ARG A 70 1.05 -0.72 -12.78
N ARG A 71 0.71 0.26 -13.64
CA ARG A 71 0.22 1.60 -13.22
C ARG A 71 -1.01 1.58 -12.31
N PHE A 72 -1.87 0.56 -12.44
CA PHE A 72 -3.06 0.40 -11.61
C PHE A 72 -2.80 -0.28 -10.27
N GLN A 73 -1.64 -0.92 -10.11
CA GLN A 73 -1.28 -1.66 -8.91
C GLN A 73 -0.85 -0.71 -7.80
N LYS A 74 -1.19 -1.06 -6.56
CA LYS A 74 -0.83 -0.34 -5.34
C LYS A 74 -0.19 -1.29 -4.34
N ILE A 75 0.78 -0.79 -3.60
CA ILE A 75 1.41 -1.49 -2.48
C ILE A 75 1.49 -0.56 -1.27
N ASN A 76 1.48 -1.12 -0.07
CA ASN A 76 1.54 -0.37 1.20
C ASN A 76 2.94 0.14 1.58
N HIS A 77 3.90 0.13 0.64
CA HIS A 77 5.28 0.58 0.86
C HIS A 77 5.70 1.60 -0.20
N PHE A 78 6.42 2.64 0.21
CA PHE A 78 7.08 3.55 -0.72
C PHE A 78 8.52 3.07 -0.99
N PRO A 79 8.98 3.05 -2.25
CA PRO A 79 10.38 2.79 -2.55
C PRO A 79 11.25 3.90 -1.94
N GLY A 80 12.38 3.54 -1.31
CA GLY A 80 13.30 4.49 -0.68
C GLY A 80 12.95 4.87 0.77
N MET A 81 11.84 4.39 1.33
CA MET A 81 11.42 4.71 2.71
C MET A 81 12.47 4.33 3.77
N PHE A 82 13.39 3.42 3.45
CA PHE A 82 14.52 3.05 4.31
C PHE A 82 15.44 4.24 4.66
N GLU A 83 15.49 5.29 3.85
CA GLU A 83 16.27 6.51 4.11
C GLU A 83 15.87 7.20 5.43
N ILE A 84 14.64 6.98 5.89
CA ILE A 84 14.15 7.49 7.18
C ILE A 84 13.79 6.38 8.18
N CYS A 85 13.51 5.15 7.73
CA CYS A 85 13.19 4.05 8.63
C CYS A 85 14.42 3.31 9.19
N ARG A 86 15.56 3.30 8.47
CA ARG A 86 16.79 2.71 9.00
C ARG A 86 17.55 3.76 9.81
N LYS A 87 17.89 3.45 11.06
CA LYS A 87 18.50 4.40 12.01
C LYS A 87 19.82 4.99 11.52
N ASP A 88 20.65 4.20 10.84
CA ASP A 88 21.93 4.64 10.27
C ASP A 88 21.73 5.66 9.13
N LEU A 89 20.80 5.38 8.22
CA LEU A 89 20.47 6.30 7.13
C LEU A 89 19.74 7.55 7.63
N LEU A 90 18.80 7.37 8.56
CA LEU A 90 18.08 8.45 9.22
C LEU A 90 19.07 9.42 9.89
N ALA A 91 20.02 8.90 10.67
CA ALA A 91 21.04 9.74 11.32
C ALA A 91 21.87 10.51 10.29
N ARG A 92 22.34 9.86 9.22
CA ARG A 92 23.10 10.51 8.14
C ARG A 92 22.29 11.60 7.44
N ASN A 93 21.00 11.36 7.18
CA ASN A 93 20.14 12.31 6.49
C ASN A 93 19.76 13.48 7.39
N LEU A 94 19.40 13.23 8.66
CA LEU A 94 19.11 14.28 9.63
C LEU A 94 20.35 15.12 9.96
N ASN A 95 21.53 14.52 10.09
CA ASN A 95 22.79 15.27 10.26
C ASN A 95 23.08 16.17 9.04
N ARG A 96 22.76 15.74 7.81
CA ARG A 96 22.86 16.60 6.62
C ARG A 96 21.86 17.76 6.68
N MET A 97 20.61 17.49 7.06
CA MET A 97 19.59 18.53 7.19
C MET A 97 19.92 19.54 8.29
N LEU A 98 20.42 19.09 9.45
CA LEU A 98 20.87 19.96 10.55
C LEU A 98 21.99 20.92 10.12
N LYS A 99 22.91 20.47 9.26
CA LYS A 99 23.96 21.33 8.72
C LYS A 99 23.42 22.41 7.78
N MET A 100 22.37 22.11 7.02
CA MET A 100 21.77 23.06 6.07
C MET A 100 20.74 24.00 6.75
N PHE A 101 20.01 23.49 7.73
CA PHE A 101 18.86 24.14 8.37
C PHE A 101 18.93 23.98 9.90
N PRO A 102 19.91 24.62 10.56
CA PRO A 102 20.21 24.37 11.97
C PRO A 102 19.07 24.80 12.91
N ALA A 103 18.27 25.80 12.55
CA ALA A 103 17.17 26.29 13.38
C ALA A 103 15.98 25.31 13.38
N GLU A 104 15.70 24.68 12.24
CA GLU A 104 14.54 23.81 12.04
C GLU A 104 14.81 22.35 12.41
N TYR A 105 16.06 21.89 12.28
CA TYR A 105 16.41 20.47 12.44
C TYR A 105 17.04 20.14 13.80
N HIS A 106 16.94 21.03 14.79
CA HIS A 106 17.30 20.75 16.18
C HIS A 106 16.21 19.93 16.92
N ILE A 107 15.68 18.89 16.26
CA ILE A 107 14.53 18.08 16.68
C ILE A 107 14.91 16.63 17.04
N PHE A 108 16.19 16.28 16.94
CA PHE A 108 16.69 14.92 17.17
C PHE A 108 18.01 14.98 17.94
N PRO A 109 18.35 13.93 18.71
CA PRO A 109 19.60 13.89 19.46
C PRO A 109 20.80 13.78 18.51
N LYS A 110 21.92 14.41 18.89
CA LYS A 110 23.20 14.26 18.18
C LYS A 110 23.56 12.77 18.10
N THR A 111 23.72 12.27 16.88
CA THR A 111 23.87 10.84 16.59
C THR A 111 25.07 10.62 15.69
N TRP A 112 25.83 9.56 15.97
CA TRP A 112 27.00 9.15 15.18
C TRP A 112 26.81 7.74 14.61
N VAL A 113 27.25 7.52 13.38
CA VAL A 113 27.19 6.26 12.66
C VAL A 113 28.60 5.67 12.58
N PHE A 114 28.85 4.65 13.39
CA PHE A 114 30.12 3.92 13.38
C PHE A 114 30.12 2.80 12.33
N PRO A 115 31.29 2.44 11.77
CA PRO A 115 32.62 3.01 12.04
C PRO A 115 32.94 4.30 11.25
N ALA A 116 32.03 4.74 10.37
CA ALA A 116 32.27 5.86 9.45
C ALA A 116 32.61 7.17 10.17
N GLU A 117 32.09 7.38 11.37
CA GLU A 117 32.31 8.58 12.19
C GLU A 117 33.16 8.29 13.44
N PHE A 118 34.04 7.28 13.37
CA PHE A 118 34.94 6.90 14.47
C PHE A 118 36.19 7.80 14.61
N SER A 119 36.60 8.51 13.56
CA SER A 119 37.81 9.33 13.58
C SER A 119 37.56 10.63 14.35
N TRP A 120 38.19 10.73 15.51
CA TRP A 120 38.34 11.94 16.32
C TRP A 120 39.36 12.90 15.72
#